data_AF-A0A6I9PXZ0-F1
#
_entry.id   AF-A0A6I9PXZ0-F1
#
_cell.length_a   1.000
_cell.length_b   1.000
_cell.length_c   1.000
_cell.angle_alpha   90.00
_cell.angle_beta   90.00
_cell.angle_gamma   90.00
#
_symmetry.space_group_name_H-M   'P 1'
#
loop_
_entity.id
_entity.type
_entity.pdbx_description
1 polymer ?
#
loop_
_entity_poly.entity_id
_entity_poly.type
_entity_poly.pdbx_seq_one_letter_code
_entity_poly.pdbx_strand_id
1 'polypeptide(L)'
;MCCVLRYMMQWPGGRILQRHELDAFLAQAVSSQLYEPDQLQELKVEKVDSRGVQLASLFMAGVDTALFINDVCGQPLPWEHCCPWGFFDGKLFQSKLARAARDRAALLDMCEGQVRLCN
;
A
#
# COMPACT_ATOMS: atom_id res chain seq x y z
N MET A 1 -2.04 -7.70 -0.59
CA MET A 1 -1.60 -6.53 -1.39
C MET A 1 -1.45 -6.77 -2.90
N CYS A 2 -0.51 -7.62 -3.35
CA CYS A 2 -0.08 -7.68 -4.76
C CYS A 2 -1.20 -8.02 -5.77
N CYS A 3 -2.10 -8.94 -5.43
CA CYS A 3 -3.24 -9.29 -6.28
C CYS A 3 -4.19 -8.10 -6.50
N VAL A 4 -4.49 -7.35 -5.46
CA VAL A 4 -5.37 -6.17 -5.50
C VAL A 4 -4.74 -5.04 -6.32
N LEU A 5 -3.45 -4.72 -6.09
CA LEU A 5 -2.77 -3.68 -6.87
C LEU A 5 -2.68 -4.05 -8.36
N ARG A 6 -2.38 -5.33 -8.66
CA ARG A 6 -2.39 -5.84 -10.04
C ARG A 6 -3.77 -5.69 -10.68
N TYR A 7 -4.82 -6.05 -9.96
CA TYR A 7 -6.20 -5.88 -10.44
C TYR A 7 -6.52 -4.41 -10.73
N MET A 8 -6.18 -3.49 -9.82
CA MET A 8 -6.39 -2.05 -10.01
C MET A 8 -5.60 -1.51 -11.21
N MET A 9 -4.37 -1.99 -11.45
CA MET A 9 -3.56 -1.61 -12.60
C MET A 9 -4.12 -2.11 -13.94
N GLN A 10 -4.69 -3.31 -13.94
CA GLN A 10 -5.16 -4.00 -15.14
C GLN A 10 -6.66 -3.78 -15.39
N TRP A 11 -7.30 -2.87 -14.66
CA TRP A 11 -8.73 -2.62 -14.76
C TRP A 11 -9.13 -2.25 -16.20
N PRO A 12 -10.07 -3.00 -16.83
CA PRO A 12 -10.46 -2.79 -18.22
C PRO A 12 -11.24 -1.49 -18.43
N GLY A 13 -11.90 -0.95 -17.39
CA GLY A 13 -12.64 0.30 -17.46
C GLY A 13 -11.77 1.57 -17.47
N GLY A 14 -10.44 1.43 -17.56
CA GLY A 14 -9.50 2.53 -17.64
C GLY A 14 -8.46 2.52 -16.52
N ARG A 15 -7.51 3.45 -16.61
CA ARG A 15 -6.40 3.53 -15.66
C ARG A 15 -6.87 4.07 -14.31
N ILE A 16 -6.91 3.21 -13.29
CA ILE A 16 -7.18 3.60 -11.89
C ILE A 16 -5.95 4.26 -11.27
N LEU A 17 -4.80 3.57 -11.35
CA LEU A 17 -3.54 3.96 -10.70
C LEU A 17 -2.59 4.66 -11.68
N GLN A 18 -2.01 5.77 -11.23
CA GLN A 18 -0.82 6.38 -11.81
C GLN A 18 0.44 5.74 -11.22
N ARG A 19 1.58 5.91 -11.93
CA ARG A 19 2.85 5.31 -11.52
C ARG A 19 3.27 5.70 -10.09
N HIS A 20 3.23 7.00 -9.77
CA HIS A 20 3.65 7.49 -8.45
C HIS A 20 2.74 7.00 -7.31
N GLU A 21 1.49 6.65 -7.61
CA GLU A 21 0.52 6.12 -6.64
C GLU A 21 0.80 4.66 -6.36
N LEU A 22 1.10 3.89 -7.42
CA LEU A 22 1.60 2.52 -7.27
C LEU A 22 2.90 2.52 -6.46
N ASP A 23 3.83 3.41 -6.78
CA ASP A 23 5.09 3.51 -6.06
C ASP A 23 4.87 3.84 -4.57
N ALA A 24 3.90 4.68 -4.23
CA ALA A 24 3.54 4.96 -2.83
C ALA A 24 2.97 3.73 -2.11
N PHE A 25 2.11 2.94 -2.76
CA PHE A 25 1.62 1.67 -2.20
C PHE A 25 2.76 0.68 -1.94
N LEU A 26 3.69 0.55 -2.88
CA LEU A 26 4.83 -0.36 -2.76
C LEU A 26 5.82 0.12 -1.68
N ALA A 27 6.15 1.42 -1.67
CA ALA A 27 7.11 1.99 -0.74
C ALA A 27 6.64 1.91 0.73
N GLN A 28 5.33 2.11 0.99
CA GLN A 28 4.82 1.96 2.36
C GLN A 28 4.76 0.48 2.77
N ALA A 29 4.44 -0.44 1.86
CA ALA A 29 4.31 -1.86 2.16
C ALA A 29 5.63 -2.54 2.55
N VAL A 30 6.76 -2.01 2.08
CA VAL A 30 8.09 -2.51 2.47
C VAL A 30 8.70 -1.75 3.64
N SER A 31 8.08 -0.63 4.07
CA SER A 31 8.65 0.25 5.08
C SER A 31 8.69 -0.43 6.45
N SER A 32 9.86 -0.40 7.09
CA SER A 32 10.00 -0.85 8.49
C SER A 32 9.10 -0.09 9.46
N GLN A 33 8.67 1.14 9.14
CA GLN A 33 7.76 1.91 9.99
C GLN A 33 6.41 1.20 10.23
N LEU A 34 5.98 0.29 9.33
CA LEU A 34 4.77 -0.52 9.54
C LEU A 34 4.83 -1.36 10.83
N TYR A 35 6.04 -1.70 11.28
CA TYR A 35 6.27 -2.52 12.46
C TYR A 35 6.59 -1.70 13.71
N GLU A 36 6.54 -0.36 13.62
CA GLU A 36 6.88 0.57 14.69
C GLU A 36 5.65 1.46 15.01
N PRO A 37 4.69 0.98 15.83
CA PRO A 37 3.43 1.68 16.10
C PRO A 37 3.63 3.09 16.66
N ASP A 38 4.64 3.30 17.50
CA ASP A 38 4.94 4.60 18.10
C ASP A 38 5.37 5.61 17.02
N GLN A 39 6.21 5.18 16.06
CA GLN A 39 6.63 6.02 14.93
C GLN A 39 5.45 6.36 14.02
N LEU A 40 4.57 5.38 13.74
CA LEU A 40 3.35 5.63 12.98
C LEU A 40 2.43 6.60 13.71
N GLN A 41 2.29 6.47 15.03
CA GLN A 41 1.46 7.37 15.84
C GLN A 41 1.95 8.81 15.73
N GLU A 42 3.27 9.03 15.83
CA GLU A 42 3.90 10.35 15.74
C GLU A 42 4.00 10.91 14.32
N LEU A 43 3.82 10.08 13.29
CA LEU A 43 3.89 10.49 11.88
C LEU A 43 2.88 11.61 11.58
N LYS A 44 3.42 12.78 11.22
CA LYS A 44 2.62 13.96 10.85
C LYS A 44 2.39 13.98 9.35
N VAL A 45 1.12 13.96 8.95
CA VAL A 45 0.69 14.17 7.56
C VAL A 45 0.26 15.63 7.41
N GLU A 46 1.02 16.41 6.63
CA GLU A 46 0.76 17.84 6.41
C GLU A 46 -0.64 18.08 5.82
N LYS A 47 -1.05 17.22 4.89
CA LYS A 47 -2.36 17.26 4.23
C LYS A 47 -2.81 15.87 3.82
N VAL A 48 -4.06 15.55 4.12
CA VAL A 48 -4.70 14.33 3.61
C VAL A 48 -5.19 14.59 2.19
N ASP A 49 -4.68 13.81 1.23
CA ASP A 49 -5.09 13.91 -0.16
C ASP A 49 -6.37 13.10 -0.43
N SER A 50 -7.37 13.72 -1.05
CA SER A 50 -8.67 13.10 -1.35
C SER A 50 -8.56 11.91 -2.31
N ARG A 51 -7.65 11.97 -3.29
CA ARG A 51 -7.38 10.87 -4.22
C ARG A 51 -6.64 9.76 -3.48
N GLY A 52 -5.73 10.10 -2.58
CA GLY A 52 -5.14 9.13 -1.65
C GLY A 52 -6.18 8.38 -0.82
N VAL A 53 -7.17 9.09 -0.25
CA VAL A 53 -8.28 8.45 0.49
C VAL A 53 -9.08 7.51 -0.41
N GLN A 54 -9.49 7.96 -1.60
CA GLN A 54 -10.26 7.14 -2.54
C GLN A 54 -9.51 5.86 -2.95
N LEU A 55 -8.22 5.98 -3.25
CA LEU A 55 -7.38 4.84 -3.63
C LEU A 55 -7.19 3.87 -2.46
N ALA A 56 -6.96 4.39 -1.25
CA ALA A 56 -6.85 3.57 -0.05
C ALA A 56 -8.17 2.82 0.24
N SER A 57 -9.31 3.50 0.14
CA SER A 57 -10.63 2.88 0.32
C SER A 57 -10.89 1.78 -0.70
N LEU A 58 -10.60 2.02 -1.99
CA LEU A 58 -10.76 1.01 -3.03
C LEU A 58 -9.82 -0.18 -2.83
N PHE A 59 -8.57 0.09 -2.45
CA PHE A 59 -7.58 -0.95 -2.16
C PHE A 59 -8.02 -1.81 -0.97
N MET A 60 -8.45 -1.20 0.14
CA MET A 60 -8.91 -1.94 1.32
C MET A 60 -10.16 -2.77 1.03
N ALA A 61 -11.12 -2.25 0.26
CA ALA A 61 -12.27 -3.05 -0.18
C ALA A 61 -11.83 -4.26 -1.03
N GLY A 62 -10.81 -4.10 -1.86
CA GLY A 62 -10.21 -5.20 -2.62
C GLY A 62 -9.48 -6.21 -1.72
N VAL A 63 -8.80 -5.75 -0.66
CA VAL A 63 -8.16 -6.62 0.34
C VAL A 63 -9.20 -7.43 1.10
N ASP A 64 -10.28 -6.80 1.57
CA ASP A 64 -11.39 -7.48 2.25
C ASP A 64 -12.01 -8.54 1.35
N THR A 65 -12.21 -8.22 0.07
CA THR A 65 -12.72 -9.18 -0.92
C THR A 65 -11.76 -10.34 -1.13
N ALA A 66 -10.45 -10.08 -1.23
CA ALA A 66 -9.44 -11.12 -1.40
C ALA A 66 -9.35 -12.03 -0.16
N LEU A 67 -9.48 -11.47 1.05
CA LEU A 67 -9.54 -12.23 2.29
C LEU A 67 -10.79 -13.10 2.35
N PHE A 68 -11.95 -12.56 1.99
CA PHE A 68 -13.19 -13.33 1.91
C PHE A 68 -13.06 -14.52 0.94
N ILE A 69 -12.46 -14.30 -0.24
CA ILE A 69 -12.20 -15.38 -1.19
C ILE A 69 -11.23 -16.42 -0.60
N ASN A 70 -10.18 -15.99 0.11
CA ASN A 70 -9.25 -16.89 0.79
C ASN A 70 -9.99 -17.81 1.77
N ASP A 71 -10.89 -17.26 2.60
CA ASP A 71 -11.67 -18.03 3.57
C ASP A 71 -12.61 -19.04 2.90
N VAL A 72 -13.35 -18.61 1.87
CA VAL A 72 -14.26 -19.48 1.11
C VAL A 72 -13.51 -20.61 0.39
N CYS A 73 -12.26 -20.38 0.00
CA CYS A 73 -11.39 -21.37 -0.63
C CYS A 73 -10.69 -22.31 0.37
N GLY A 74 -11.01 -22.26 1.67
CA GLY A 74 -10.39 -23.12 2.69
C GLY A 74 -9.00 -22.63 3.13
N GLN A 75 -8.75 -21.32 3.04
CA GLN A 75 -7.54 -20.65 3.49
C GLN A 75 -6.23 -21.15 2.86
N PRO A 76 -6.12 -21.16 1.51
CA PRO A 76 -4.90 -21.57 0.82
C PRO A 76 -3.71 -20.61 1.06
N LEU A 77 -3.97 -19.35 1.43
CA LEU A 77 -2.92 -18.38 1.79
C LEU A 77 -2.79 -18.25 3.32
N PRO A 78 -1.56 -18.25 3.87
CA PRO A 78 -1.30 -17.99 5.28
C PRO A 78 -1.81 -16.62 5.74
N TRP A 79 -2.25 -16.54 6.99
CA TRP A 79 -2.83 -15.32 7.57
C TRP A 79 -1.83 -14.17 7.58
N GLU A 80 -0.54 -14.46 7.77
CA GLU A 80 0.57 -13.49 7.80
C GLU A 80 0.69 -12.72 6.49
N HIS A 81 0.21 -13.29 5.38
CA HIS A 81 0.25 -12.68 4.05
C HIS A 81 -1.05 -11.97 3.66
N CYS A 82 -2.11 -12.15 4.47
CA CYS A 82 -3.44 -11.62 4.18
C CYS A 82 -3.76 -10.38 5.02
N CYS A 83 -3.17 -10.27 6.21
CA CYS A 83 -3.48 -9.20 7.16
C CYS A 83 -3.07 -7.81 6.67
N PRO A 84 -4.02 -6.85 6.53
CA PRO A 84 -3.73 -5.54 5.97
C PRO A 84 -2.72 -4.73 6.77
N TRP A 85 -2.69 -4.87 8.10
CA TRP A 85 -1.73 -4.18 8.96
C TRP A 85 -0.27 -4.58 8.68
N GLY A 86 -0.02 -5.75 8.09
CA GLY A 86 1.32 -6.18 7.71
C GLY A 86 1.88 -5.49 6.47
N PHE A 87 1.04 -4.77 5.71
CA PHE A 87 1.46 -4.14 4.46
C PHE A 87 0.79 -2.79 4.18
N PHE A 88 -0.06 -2.26 5.05
CA PHE A 88 -0.77 -1.00 4.81
C PHE A 88 -1.05 -0.20 6.09
N ASP A 89 -0.61 1.06 6.11
CA ASP A 89 -1.06 2.09 7.05
C ASP A 89 -1.48 3.36 6.29
N GLY A 90 -2.62 3.95 6.66
CA GLY A 90 -3.19 5.09 5.96
C GLY A 90 -2.37 6.39 6.09
N LYS A 91 -1.75 6.64 7.25
CA LYS A 91 -0.90 7.83 7.45
C LYS A 91 0.41 7.69 6.70
N LEU A 92 1.00 6.51 6.77
CA LEU A 92 2.22 6.19 6.04
C LEU A 92 2.01 6.28 4.53
N PHE A 93 0.90 5.73 4.03
CA PHE A 93 0.52 5.85 2.62
C PHE A 93 0.37 7.31 2.18
N GLN A 94 -0.32 8.15 2.95
CA GLN A 94 -0.45 9.59 2.64
C GLN A 94 0.90 10.30 2.61
N SER A 95 1.81 9.98 3.54
CA SER A 95 3.18 10.51 3.56
C SER A 95 3.98 10.09 2.31
N LYS A 96 3.98 8.80 1.97
CA LYS A 96 4.67 8.29 0.77
C LYS A 96 4.05 8.84 -0.52
N LEU A 97 2.72 8.99 -0.58
CA LEU A 97 2.01 9.57 -1.72
C LEU A 97 2.39 11.04 -1.95
N ALA A 98 2.42 11.84 -0.89
CA ALA A 98 2.84 13.24 -0.96
C ALA A 98 4.29 13.36 -1.47
N ARG A 99 5.19 12.52 -0.96
CA ARG A 99 6.60 12.46 -1.41
C ARG A 99 6.71 12.02 -2.87
N ALA A 100 5.99 10.98 -3.28
CA ALA A 100 5.99 10.48 -4.66
C ALA A 100 5.49 11.55 -5.66
N ALA A 101 4.48 12.33 -5.27
CA ALA A 101 3.91 13.39 -6.10
C ALA A 101 4.83 14.61 -6.22
N ARG A 102 5.49 15.03 -5.12
CA ARG A 102 6.35 16.23 -5.10
C ARG A 102 7.71 16.00 -5.74
N ASP A 103 8.39 14.92 -5.36
CA ASP A 103 9.82 14.78 -5.63
C ASP A 103 10.09 13.99 -6.93
N ARG A 104 9.06 13.35 -7.50
CA ARG A 104 9.21 12.31 -8.54
C ARG A 104 10.33 11.32 -8.19
N ALA A 105 10.51 11.07 -6.89
CA ALA A 105 11.60 10.28 -6.37
C ALA A 105 11.57 8.87 -6.97
N ALA A 106 12.74 8.28 -7.21
CA ALA A 106 12.80 6.90 -7.63
C ALA A 106 12.21 6.00 -6.54
N LEU A 107 11.50 4.94 -6.92
CA LEU A 107 10.87 4.01 -5.98
C LEU A 107 11.85 3.53 -4.90
N LEU A 108 13.10 3.20 -5.30
CA LEU A 108 14.14 2.76 -4.37
C LEU A 108 14.47 3.79 -3.27
N ASP A 109 14.46 5.07 -3.61
CA ASP A 109 14.69 6.14 -2.64
C ASP A 109 13.52 6.26 -1.67
N MET A 110 12.29 6.02 -2.14
CA MET A 110 11.08 6.00 -1.30
C MET A 110 11.03 4.79 -0.38
N CYS A 111 11.66 3.68 -0.78
CA CYS A 111 11.86 2.49 0.04
C CYS A 111 13.03 2.61 1.03
N GLU A 112 13.70 3.77 1.13
CA GLU A 112 14.79 4.01 2.10
C GLU A 112 15.93 2.97 1.99
N GLY A 113 16.17 2.44 0.78
CA GLY A 113 17.19 1.41 0.54
C GLY A 113 16.82 0.01 1.04
N GLN A 114 15.57 -0.23 1.43
CA GLN A 114 15.06 -1.55 1.84
C GLN A 114 14.84 -2.45 0.61
N VAL A 115 15.93 -2.92 0.01
CA VAL A 115 15.94 -3.91 -1.09
C VAL A 115 16.05 -5.34 -0.57
N ARG A 116 16.31 -5.52 0.74
CA ARG A 116 16.81 -6.78 1.34
C ARG A 116 15.75 -7.80 1.79
N LEU A 117 14.47 -7.61 1.48
CA LEU A 117 13.39 -8.52 1.91
C LEU A 117 12.97 -9.57 0.87
N CYS A 118 13.68 -9.70 -0.25
CA CYS A 118 13.42 -10.69 -1.30
C CYS A 118 14.55 -11.75 -1.39
N ASN A 119 14.94 -12.35 -0.27
CA ASN A 119 15.75 -13.57 -0.25
C ASN A 119 14.97 -14.70 0.41
#